data_AF-A0A9X6AFM9-F1
#
_entry.id   AF-A0A9X6AFM9-F1
#
_cell.length_a   1.000
_cell.length_b   1.000
_cell.length_c   1.000
_cell.angle_alpha   90.00
_cell.angle_beta   90.00
_cell.angle_gamma   90.00
#
_symmetry.space_group_name_H-M   'P 1'
#
loop_
_entity.id
_entity.type
_entity.pdbx_description
1 polymer ?
#
loop_
_entity_poly.entity_id
_entity_poly.type
_entity_poly.pdbx_seq_one_letter_code
_entity_poly.pdbx_strand_id
1 'polypeptide(L)' 'MLEAYTTLGYLAASTERVELLALVTSAGYREPGLLAKMVTTLDVLSEGRAALGIGVGAGFNVAEARGLGLPFPPVAE' A
#
# COMPACT_ATOMS: atom_id res chain seq x y z
N MET A 1 -7.06 12.13 1.68
CA MET A 1 -5.72 11.53 1.58
C MET A 1 -5.64 10.80 0.24
N LEU A 2 -4.49 10.81 -0.44
CA LEU A 2 -4.33 10.05 -1.69
C LEU A 2 -4.15 8.56 -1.37
N GLU A 3 -4.63 7.68 -2.26
CA GLU A 3 -4.40 6.24 -2.14
C GLU A 3 -2.97 5.91 -2.60
N ALA A 4 -2.24 5.15 -1.79
CA ALA A 4 -0.80 4.96 -1.94
C ALA A 4 -0.40 4.34 -3.28
N TYR A 5 -1.00 3.21 -3.68
CA TYR A 5 -0.56 2.49 -4.89
C TYR A 5 -0.98 3.19 -6.18
N THR A 6 -2.14 3.85 -6.18
CA THR A 6 -2.58 4.69 -7.29
C THR A 6 -1.62 5.87 -7.48
N THR A 7 -1.18 6.48 -6.38
CA THR A 7 -0.17 7.56 -6.40
C THR A 7 1.17 7.05 -6.89
N LEU A 8 1.64 5.90 -6.38
CA LEU A 8 2.89 5.29 -6.83
C LEU A 8 2.83 4.89 -8.30
N GLY A 9 1.69 4.44 -8.82
CA GLY A 9 1.49 4.16 -10.24
C GLY A 9 1.67 5.41 -11.11
N TYR A 10 1.13 6.56 -10.68
CA TYR A 10 1.38 7.84 -11.36
C TYR A 10 2.87 8.23 -11.32
N LEU A 11 3.54 8.04 -10.18
CA LEU A 11 4.96 8.31 -10.04
C LEU A 11 5.83 7.36 -10.88
N ALA A 12 5.44 6.09 -11.03
CA ALA A 12 6.10 5.12 -11.88
C ALA A 12 6.16 5.59 -13.33
N ALA A 13 5.05 6.13 -13.85
CA ALA A 13 4.99 6.68 -15.19
C ALA A 13 5.73 8.03 -15.35
N SER A 14 5.90 8.78 -14.25
CA SER A 14 6.46 10.14 -14.27
C SER A 14 7.95 10.20 -13.92
N THR A 15 8.58 9.06 -13.60
CA THR A 15 9.96 8.98 -13.12
C THR A 15 10.67 7.74 -13.64
N GLU A 16 12.00 7.78 -13.74
CA GLU A 16 12.79 6.67 -14.32
C GLU A 16 13.81 6.07 -13.32
N ARG A 17 14.12 6.75 -12.22
CA ARG A 17 15.25 6.39 -11.34
C ARG A 17 14.92 6.18 -9.88
N VAL A 18 13.80 6.73 -9.41
CA VAL A 18 13.47 6.70 -7.99
C VAL A 18 12.82 5.36 -7.62
N GLU A 19 13.15 4.85 -6.44
CA GLU A 19 12.47 3.70 -5.84
C GLU A 19 11.06 4.11 -5.37
N LEU A 20 10.10 3.20 -5.54
CA LEU A 20 8.69 3.43 -5.26
C LEU A 20 8.23 2.51 -4.11
N LEU A 21 7.92 3.11 -2.97
CA LEU A 21 7.58 2.43 -1.74
C LEU A 21 6.43 3.14 -1.04
N ALA A 22 5.50 2.37 -0.47
CA ALA A 22 4.60 2.86 0.57
C ALA A 22 5.21 2.60 1.95
N LEU A 23 5.51 3.65 2.72
CA LEU A 23 6.07 3.59 4.08
C LEU A 23 4.99 3.95 5.11
N VAL A 24 4.14 3.02 5.55
CA VAL A 24 4.14 1.57 5.35
C VAL A 24 2.83 1.10 4.71
N THR A 25 2.88 0.00 3.95
CA THR A 25 1.68 -0.69 3.47
C THR A 25 0.94 -1.32 4.65
N SER A 26 -0.25 -0.81 4.97
CA SER A 26 -1.12 -1.43 5.96
C SER A 26 -1.72 -2.72 5.40
N ALA A 27 -1.31 -3.86 5.96
CA ALA A 27 -1.74 -5.18 5.51
C ALA A 27 -3.25 -5.40 5.70
N GLY A 28 -3.86 -4.77 6.69
CA GLY A 28 -5.29 -4.94 7.01
C GLY A 28 -6.25 -4.28 6.01
N TYR A 29 -5.75 -3.45 5.08
CA TYR A 29 -6.60 -2.70 4.16
C TYR A 29 -6.91 -3.43 2.85
N ARG A 30 -6.19 -4.50 2.54
CA ARG A 30 -6.28 -5.17 1.24
C ARG A 30 -6.18 -6.68 1.42
N GLU A 31 -6.99 -7.42 0.66
CA GLU A 31 -6.83 -8.86 0.54
C GLU A 31 -5.40 -9.22 0.09
N PRO A 32 -4.73 -10.21 0.72
CA PRO A 32 -3.32 -10.50 0.43
C PRO A 32 -3.02 -10.77 -1.05
N GLY A 33 -3.90 -11.52 -1.72
CA GLY A 33 -3.76 -11.80 -3.15
C GLY A 33 -3.89 -10.55 -4.03
N LEU A 34 -4.78 -9.63 -3.64
CA LEU A 34 -4.94 -8.35 -4.33
C LEU A 34 -3.72 -7.45 -4.10
N LEU A 35 -3.21 -7.39 -2.87
CA LEU A 35 -1.99 -6.65 -2.55
C LEU A 35 -0.81 -7.16 -3.38
N ALA A 36 -0.63 -8.48 -3.47
CA ALA A 36 0.42 -9.09 -4.29
C ALA A 36 0.29 -8.68 -5.77
N LYS A 37 -0.92 -8.69 -6.34
CA LYS A 37 -1.16 -8.25 -7.71
C LYS A 37 -0.89 -6.76 -7.90
N MET A 38 -1.25 -5.92 -6.94
CA MET A 38 -0.99 -4.48 -7.00
C MET A 38 0.52 -4.19 -6.99
N VAL A 39 1.25 -4.78 -6.04
CA VAL A 39 2.71 -4.56 -5.91
C VAL A 39 3.45 -5.09 -7.13
N THR A 40 3.12 -6.30 -7.61
CA THR A 40 3.77 -6.87 -8.80
C THR A 40 3.44 -6.09 -10.08
N THR A 41 2.25 -5.51 -10.17
CA THR A 41 1.91 -4.61 -11.29
C THR A 41 2.75 -3.34 -11.23
N LEU A 42 2.88 -2.73 -10.05
CA LEU A 42 3.74 -1.56 -9.87
C LEU A 42 5.21 -1.88 -10.18
N ASP A 43 5.68 -3.05 -9.78
CA ASP A 43 7.05 -3.51 -10.05
C ASP A 43 7.32 -3.62 -11.55
N VAL A 44 6.42 -4.28 -12.29
CA VAL A 44 6.52 -4.40 -13.76
C VAL A 44 6.44 -3.02 -14.44
N LEU A 45 5.50 -2.17 -14.06
CA LEU A 45 5.32 -0.84 -14.67
C LEU A 45 6.45 0.14 -14.33
N SER A 46 7.14 -0.08 -13.22
CA SER A 46 8.26 0.75 -12.79
C SER A 46 9.62 0.16 -13.17
N GLU A 47 9.66 -0.95 -13.92
CA GLU A 47 10.88 -1.64 -14.34
C GLU A 47 11.75 -2.10 -13.15
N GLY A 48 11.13 -2.70 -12.13
CA GLY A 48 11.84 -3.27 -10.99
C GLY A 48 12.15 -2.28 -9.86
N ARG A 49 11.57 -1.08 -9.90
CA ARG A 49 11.81 -0.02 -8.90
C ARG A 49 10.82 -0.05 -7.73
N ALA A 50 9.93 -1.03 -7.68
CA ALA A 50 8.94 -1.11 -6.60
C ALA A 50 9.50 -1.88 -5.40
N ALA A 51 9.26 -1.37 -4.21
CA ALA A 51 9.55 -2.05 -2.95
C ALA A 51 8.28 -2.21 -2.11
N LEU A 52 8.17 -3.35 -1.39
CA LEU A 52 7.06 -3.62 -0.48
C LEU A 52 7.51 -3.51 0.98
N GLY A 53 7.29 -2.33 1.56
CA GLY A 53 7.31 -2.15 3.01
C GLY A 53 5.93 -2.52 3.57
N ILE A 54 5.83 -3.64 4.26
CA ILE A 54 4.58 -4.13 4.86
C ILE A 54 4.66 -4.09 6.39
N GLY A 55 3.54 -3.76 7.02
CA GLY A 55 3.43 -3.75 8.48
C GLY A 55 1.99 -3.47 8.92
N VAL A 56 1.83 -3.26 10.23
CA VAL A 56 0.52 -2.93 10.82
C VAL A 56 -0.02 -1.62 10.21
N GLY A 57 0.86 -0.68 9.88
CA GLY A 57 0.49 0.58 9.23
C GLY A 57 -0.49 1.40 10.04
N ALA A 58 -1.62 1.77 9.44
CA ALA A 58 -2.68 2.58 10.03
C ALA A 58 -3.46 1.85 11.16
N GLY A 59 -2.81 0.99 11.94
CA GLY A 59 -3.31 0.38 13.18
C GLY A 59 -3.66 1.38 14.29
N PHE A 60 -3.71 2.67 13.96
CA PHE A 60 -4.19 3.77 14.79
C PHE A 60 -5.35 4.56 14.12
N ASN A 61 -5.60 4.39 12.81
CA ASN A 61 -6.62 5.15 12.07
C ASN A 61 -7.96 4.41 11.99
N VAL A 62 -8.63 4.34 13.13
CA VAL A 62 -9.94 3.70 13.28
C VAL A 62 -11.00 4.34 12.37
N ALA A 63 -10.92 5.66 12.17
CA ALA A 63 -11.89 6.38 11.34
C ALA A 63 -11.82 5.97 9.87
N GLU A 64 -10.61 5.83 9.32
CA GLU A 64 -10.40 5.36 7.95
C GLU A 64 -10.80 3.90 7.80
N ALA A 65 -10.40 3.02 8.73
CA ALA A 65 -10.81 1.62 8.70
C ALA A 65 -12.34 1.46 8.73
N ARG A 66 -13.04 2.21 9.59
CA ARG A 66 -14.51 2.23 9.63
C ARG A 66 -15.12 2.81 8.36
N GLY A 67 -14.55 3.90 7.82
CA GLY A 67 -15.00 4.51 6.57
C GLY A 67 -14.88 3.56 5.36
N LEU A 68 -13.89 2.67 5.39
CA LEU A 68 -13.67 1.63 4.38
C LEU A 68 -14.40 0.31 4.67
N GLY A 69 -15.12 0.20 5.81
CA GLY A 69 -15.81 -1.01 6.22
C GLY A 69 -14.87 -2.17 6.59
N LEU A 70 -13.62 -1.87 6.95
CA LEU A 70 -12.59 -2.86 7.24
C LEU A 70 -12.62 -3.28 8.73
N PRO A 71 -12.34 -4.56 9.03
CA PRO A 71 -12.13 -4.99 10.40
C PRO A 71 -10.96 -4.23 11.03
N PHE A 72 -11.16 -3.75 12.25
CA PHE A 72 -10.11 -3.14 13.04
C PHE A 72 -9.99 -3.90 14.36
N PRO A 73 -9.19 -4.99 14.39
CA PRO A 73 -9.00 -5.74 15.62
C PRO A 73 -8.30 -4.85 16.67
N PRO A 74 -8.64 -4.99 17.96
CA PRO A 74 -7.88 -4.33 19.01
C PRO A 74 -6.43 -4.79 18.96
N VAL A 75 -5.50 -3.89 19.27
CA VAL A 75 -4.09 -4.25 19.44
C VAL A 75 -4.02 -5.14 20.69
N ALA A 76 -3.93 -6.45 20.48
CA ALA A 76 -3.58 -7.38 21.56
C ALA A 76 -2.07 -7.29 21.77
N GLU A 77 -1.66 -7.13 23.04
CA GLU A 77 -0.27 -7.18 23.49
C GLU A 77 0.39 -8.53 23.19
#